data_AF-A0A9D7XA65-F1
#
_entry.id   AF-A0A9D7XA65-F1
#
_cell.length_a   1.000
_cell.length_b   1.000
_cell.length_c   1.000
_cell.angle_alpha   90.00
_cell.angle_beta   90.00
_cell.angle_gamma   90.00
#
_symmetry.space_group_name_H-M   'P 1'
#
loop_
_entity.id
_entity.type
_entity.pdbx_description
1 polymer ?
#
loop_
_entity_poly.entity_id
_entity_poly.type
_entity_poly.pdbx_seq_one_letter_code
_entity_poly.pdbx_strand_id
1 'polypeptide(L)' 'MYGYKKSVSEDIKAGENGGLKVHYVNAAVTYDNLGPWEGDPITSAAIVPQEDVDGVVIFAQAGGYGRIVAAGKIEF' A
#
# COMPACT_ATOMS: atom_id res chain seq x y z
N MET A 1 -4.33 -5.75 0.67
CA MET A 1 -2.85 -5.61 0.61
C MET A 1 -2.52 -4.37 -0.17
N TYR A 2 -1.52 -3.62 0.26
CA TYR A 2 -1.02 -2.45 -0.46
C TYR A 2 0.49 -2.54 -0.61
N GLY A 3 1.00 -2.39 -1.83
CA GLY A 3 2.41 -2.09 -2.06
C GLY A 3 2.63 -0.59 -1.93
N TYR A 4 3.75 -0.19 -1.34
CA TYR A 4 4.04 1.21 -1.08
C TYR A 4 5.47 1.61 -1.45
N LYS A 5 5.61 2.89 -1.80
CA LYS A 5 6.89 3.60 -1.82
C LYS A 5 7.08 4.32 -0.49
N LYS A 6 8.19 4.05 0.20
CA LYS A 6 8.54 4.69 1.48
C LYS A 6 8.72 6.19 1.29
N SER A 7 9.35 6.59 0.19
CA SER A 7 9.55 7.98 -0.19
C SER A 7 9.56 8.12 -1.71
N VAL A 8 8.71 8.98 -2.26
CA VAL A 8 8.70 9.30 -3.69
C VAL A 8 8.45 10.79 -3.89
N SER A 9 9.11 11.37 -4.89
CA SER A 9 8.97 12.79 -5.22
C SER A 9 8.51 12.94 -6.66
N GLU A 10 7.51 13.79 -6.87
CA GLU A 10 6.93 14.03 -8.19
C GLU A 10 7.00 15.53 -8.53
N ASP A 11 7.29 15.81 -9.80
CA ASP A 11 7.29 17.17 -10.34
C ASP A 11 5.88 17.65 -10.66
N ILE A 12 5.54 18.86 -10.20
CA ILE A 12 4.29 19.52 -10.56
C ILE A 12 4.43 20.07 -11.99
N LYS A 13 3.73 19.44 -12.95
CA LYS A 13 3.88 19.74 -14.38
C LYS A 13 3.23 21.05 -14.83
N ALA A 14 2.20 21.55 -14.12
CA ALA A 14 1.44 22.74 -14.51
C ALA A 14 0.73 23.40 -13.31
N GLY A 15 0.30 24.65 -13.50
CA GLY A 15 -0.41 25.46 -12.50
C GLY A 15 0.49 26.50 -11.82
N GLU A 16 -0.05 27.23 -10.84
CA GLU A 16 0.69 28.26 -10.07
C GLU A 16 1.92 27.68 -9.36
N ASN A 17 1.86 26.39 -9.00
CA ASN A 17 2.96 25.64 -8.39
C ASN A 17 3.80 24.85 -9.40
N GLY A 18 3.65 25.10 -10.70
CA GLY A 18 4.41 24.44 -11.76
C GLY A 18 5.92 24.59 -11.56
N GLY A 19 6.66 23.49 -11.69
CA GLY A 19 8.11 23.45 -11.46
C GLY A 19 8.53 23.23 -10.00
N LEU A 20 7.59 23.17 -9.06
CA LEU A 20 7.85 22.71 -7.70
C LEU A 20 7.75 21.17 -7.60
N LYS A 21 8.28 20.62 -6.50
CA LYS A 21 8.23 19.18 -6.18
C LYS A 21 7.30 18.89 -5.01
N VAL A 22 6.55 17.80 -5.11
CA VAL A 22 5.79 17.23 -3.99
C VAL A 22 6.51 16.00 -3.48
N HIS A 23 6.70 15.91 -2.17
CA HIS A 23 7.28 14.77 -1.50
C HIS A 23 6.18 13.95 -0.83
N TYR A 24 6.02 12.71 -1.26
CA TYR A 24 5.10 11.76 -0.66
C TYR A 24 5.85 10.76 0.22
N VAL A 25 5.25 10.40 1.35
CA VAL A 25 5.79 9.42 2.30
C VAL A 25 4.77 8.30 2.46
N ASN A 26 5.24 7.06 2.41
CA ASN A 26 4.40 5.85 2.44
C ASN A 26 3.28 5.88 1.38
N ALA A 27 3.61 6.30 0.16
CA ALA A 27 2.66 6.37 -0.94
C ALA A 27 2.21 4.97 -1.33
N ALA A 28 0.91 4.67 -1.19
CA ALA A 28 0.32 3.45 -1.69
C ALA A 28 0.27 3.51 -3.22
N VAL A 29 0.90 2.53 -3.87
CA VAL A 29 1.01 2.47 -5.34
C VAL A 29 0.22 1.32 -5.93
N THR A 30 0.08 0.21 -5.20
CA THR A 30 -0.73 -0.92 -5.61
C THR A 30 -1.76 -1.29 -4.55
N TYR A 31 -2.84 -1.92 -4.99
CA TYR A 31 -3.89 -2.45 -4.15
C TYR A 31 -4.30 -3.83 -4.64
N ASP A 32 -4.38 -4.79 -3.71
CA ASP A 32 -4.92 -6.11 -3.99
C ASP A 32 -5.82 -6.58 -2.84
N ASN A 33 -6.95 -7.19 -3.18
CA ASN A 33 -7.88 -7.74 -2.20
C ASN A 33 -7.64 -9.25 -2.07
N LEU A 34 -7.08 -9.65 -0.93
CA LEU A 34 -6.72 -11.05 -0.65
C LEU A 34 -7.94 -11.93 -0.27
N GLY A 35 -9.15 -11.38 -0.32
CA GLY A 35 -10.39 -12.08 0.00
C GLY A 35 -10.79 -12.00 1.47
N PRO A 36 -11.90 -12.67 1.85
CA PRO A 36 -12.38 -12.69 3.22
C PRO A 36 -11.45 -13.47 4.14
N TRP A 37 -11.46 -13.11 5.43
CA TRP A 37 -10.70 -13.79 6.47
C TRP A 37 -11.58 -14.00 7.70
N GLU A 38 -11.75 -15.25 8.13
CA GLU A 38 -12.62 -15.66 9.24
C GLU A 38 -11.93 -15.64 10.61
N GLY A 39 -10.65 -15.25 10.66
CA GLY A 39 -9.86 -15.19 11.90
C GLY A 39 -8.94 -16.40 12.12
N ASP A 40 -9.10 -17.48 11.36
CA ASP A 40 -8.21 -18.64 11.42
C ASP A 40 -6.87 -18.37 10.71
N PRO A 41 -5.75 -19.01 11.12
CA PRO A 41 -4.48 -18.87 10.42
C PRO A 41 -4.59 -19.27 8.94
N ILE A 42 -4.16 -18.38 8.05
CA ILE A 42 -4.09 -18.64 6.60
C ILE A 42 -2.65 -18.47 6.11
N THR A 43 -2.23 -19.35 5.21
CA THR A 43 -1.01 -19.18 4.42
C THR A 43 -1.42 -18.78 3.01
N SER A 44 -1.03 -17.58 2.60
CA SER A 44 -1.19 -17.12 1.23
C SER A 44 0.18 -16.90 0.61
N ALA A 45 0.34 -17.30 -0.65
CA ALA A 45 1.52 -16.90 -1.40
C ALA A 45 1.44 -15.38 -1.58
N ALA A 46 2.35 -14.64 -0.94
CA ALA A 46 2.43 -13.20 -1.14
C ALA A 46 2.76 -12.94 -2.61
N ILE A 47 1.79 -12.43 -3.37
CA ILE A 47 2.07 -11.89 -4.70
C ILE A 47 2.85 -10.61 -4.44
N VAL A 48 4.17 -10.69 -4.57
CA VAL A 48 5.00 -9.49 -4.62
C VAL A 48 4.49 -8.67 -5.80
N PRO A 49 4.04 -7.42 -5.60
CA PRO A 49 3.59 -6.58 -6.70
C PRO A 49 4.66 -6.55 -7.79
N GLN A 50 4.26 -6.68 -9.06
CA GLN A 50 5.20 -6.55 -10.18
C GLN A 50 5.70 -5.10 -10.36
N GLU A 51 5.01 -4.15 -9.74
CA GLU A 51 5.41 -2.75 -9.71
C GLU A 51 6.57 -2.53 -8.73
N ASP A 52 7.38 -1.51 -9.03
CA ASP A 52 8.48 -1.10 -8.17
C ASP A 52 7.95 -0.57 -6.83
N VAL A 53 8.06 -1.37 -5.77
CA VAL A 53 7.60 -1.04 -4.41
C VAL A 53 8.73 -1.28 -3.41
N ASP A 54 8.77 -0.45 -2.36
CA ASP A 54 9.76 -0.58 -1.28
C ASP A 54 9.29 -1.56 -0.19
N GLY A 55 8.01 -1.93 -0.21
CA GLY A 55 7.44 -2.92 0.70
C GLY A 55 5.94 -3.10 0.50
N VAL A 56 5.37 -3.99 1.31
CA VAL A 56 3.93 -4.28 1.34
C VAL A 56 3.37 -4.17 2.75
N VAL A 57 2.11 -3.73 2.83
CA VAL A 57 1.30 -3.77 4.04
C VAL A 57 0.12 -4.70 3.82
N ILE A 58 -0.06 -5.64 4.74
CA ILE A 58 -1.20 -6.57 4.78
C ILE A 58 -2.00 -6.22 6.02
N PHE A 59 -3.32 -6.11 5.87
CA PHE A 59 -4.21 -5.85 7.00
C PHE A 59 -5.55 -6.53 6.80
N ALA A 60 -6.21 -6.83 7.91
CA ALA A 60 -7.55 -7.36 7.98
C ALA A 60 -8.52 -6.26 8.42
N GLN A 61 -9.63 -6.11 7.70
CA GLN A 61 -10.70 -5.15 8.01
C GLN A 61 -12.02 -5.86 8.30
N ALA A 62 -12.69 -5.45 9.38
CA ALA A 62 -14.04 -5.90 9.67
C ALA A 62 -15.03 -5.28 8.67
N GLY A 63 -15.83 -6.10 7.98
CA GLY A 63 -16.89 -5.61 7.09
C GLY A 63 -16.40 -4.91 5.80
N GLY A 64 -15.21 -5.24 5.30
CA GLY A 64 -14.70 -4.80 4.00
C GLY A 64 -14.03 -3.41 3.98
N TYR A 65 -14.64 -2.40 4.61
CA TYR A 65 -14.06 -1.05 4.77
C TYR A 65 -14.16 -0.52 6.20
N GLY A 66 -14.42 -1.40 7.17
CA GLY A 66 -14.52 -1.02 8.57
C GLY A 66 -13.17 -1.01 9.28
N ARG A 67 -13.23 -1.20 10.60
CA ARG A 67 -12.07 -1.17 11.49
C ARG A 67 -10.99 -2.15 11.05
N ILE A 68 -9.74 -1.69 11.01
CA ILE A 68 -8.56 -2.56 10.90
C ILE A 68 -8.39 -3.32 12.22
N VAL A 69 -8.41 -4.65 12.15
CA VAL A 69 -8.30 -5.53 13.32
C VAL A 69 -6.91 -6.11 13.51
N ALA A 70 -6.14 -6.22 12.41
CA ALA A 70 -4.75 -6.65 12.42
C ALA A 70 -4.03 -6.03 11.21
N ALA A 71 -2.73 -5.76 11.36
CA ALA A 71 -1.89 -5.29 10.27
C ALA A 71 -0.45 -5.80 10.45
N GLY A 72 0.23 -6.02 9.34
CA GLY A 72 1.64 -6.37 9.26
C GLY A 72 2.28 -5.69 8.06
N LYS A 73 3.59 -5.46 8.15
CA LYS A 73 4.39 -4.91 7.05
C LYS A 73 5.57 -5.79 6.73
N ILE A 74 5.95 -5.80 5.46
CA ILE A 74 7.16 -6.45 4.96
C ILE A 74 7.88 -5.40 4.11
N GLU A 75 9.18 -5.23 4.35
CA GLU A 75 10.07 -4.34 3.61
C GLU A 75 11.00 -5.19 2.74
N PHE A 76 11.38 -4.67 1.58
CA PHE A 76 12.29 -5.33 0.62
C PHE A 76 13.65 -4.63 0.55
#